data_AF-A0A6U6Y3D5-F1
#
_entry.id   AF-A0A6U6Y3D5-F1
#
_cell.length_a   1.000
_cell.length_b   1.000
_cell.length_c   1.000
_cell.angle_alpha   90.00
_cell.angle_beta   90.00
_cell.angle_gamma   90.00
#
_symmetry.space_group_name_H-M   'P 1'
#
loop_
_entity.id
_entity.type
_entity.pdbx_description
1 polymer ?
#
loop_
_entity_poly.entity_id
_entity_poly.type
_entity_poly.pdbx_seq_one_letter_code
_entity_poly.pdbx_strand_id
1 'polypeptide(L)'
;MGAAQGRGPVRCDVDSHPTAFPEHVKQVPLTPKMDKEQGFHKYAKYDESKGPFPPAFDFANQLKLTEEQVNQSYEHQLPFHMNVDGNKKPHYSTNWEKAVAYHHGLYVPETYTSTKTADDIRLAVADFSDKVHKDSPKDACKYLQIEEFRCLNVYQYETQPQVAAKKCMKWWDELRKCEWDQA
;
A
#
# COMPACT_ATOMS: atom_id res chain seq x y z
N MET A 1 -43.10 7.12 -37.45
CA MET A 1 -41.66 6.85 -37.66
C MET A 1 -40.89 7.49 -36.52
N GLY A 2 -39.97 6.75 -35.89
CA GLY A 2 -39.02 7.30 -34.90
C GLY A 2 -38.94 6.52 -33.59
N ALA A 3 -38.37 5.30 -33.64
CA ALA A 3 -38.07 4.54 -32.43
C ALA A 3 -36.72 5.01 -31.85
N ALA A 4 -36.73 5.46 -30.60
CA ALA A 4 -35.53 5.77 -29.83
C ALA A 4 -34.91 4.47 -29.30
N GLN A 5 -33.78 4.05 -29.85
CA GLN A 5 -33.02 2.90 -29.37
C GLN A 5 -32.15 3.31 -28.18
N GLY A 6 -32.35 2.62 -27.05
CA GLY A 6 -31.56 2.77 -25.84
C GLY A 6 -30.11 2.36 -26.04
N ARG A 7 -29.18 3.18 -25.51
CA ARG A 7 -27.77 2.81 -25.38
C ARG A 7 -27.63 1.83 -24.22
N GLY A 8 -27.39 0.56 -24.54
CA GLY A 8 -26.90 -0.41 -23.57
C GLY A 8 -25.47 -0.08 -23.10
N PRO A 9 -24.96 -0.77 -22.07
CA PRO A 9 -23.61 -0.55 -21.55
C PRO A 9 -22.58 -0.83 -22.64
N VAL A 10 -21.72 0.16 -22.91
CA VAL A 10 -20.62 0.07 -23.86
C VAL A 10 -19.66 -1.03 -23.36
N ARG A 11 -19.67 -2.18 -24.02
CA ARG A 11 -18.59 -3.17 -23.91
C ARG A 11 -17.41 -2.61 -24.69
N CYS A 12 -16.27 -2.46 -24.04
CA CYS A 12 -15.01 -2.15 -24.71
C CYS A 12 -14.58 -3.39 -25.51
N ASP A 13 -15.04 -3.50 -26.76
CA ASP A 13 -14.48 -4.49 -27.68
C ASP A 13 -13.04 -4.08 -28.02
N VAL A 14 -12.11 -5.04 -27.96
CA VAL A 14 -10.66 -4.84 -28.18
C VAL A 14 -10.38 -4.19 -29.56
N ASP A 15 -11.29 -4.39 -30.51
CA ASP A 15 -11.25 -3.83 -31.86
C ASP A 15 -11.57 -2.33 -31.93
N SER A 16 -12.19 -1.75 -30.88
CA SER A 16 -12.56 -0.34 -30.86
C SER A 16 -11.35 0.59 -30.67
N HIS A 17 -10.29 0.12 -29.98
CA HIS A 17 -9.09 0.91 -29.66
C HIS A 17 -7.82 0.04 -29.67
N PRO A 18 -7.34 -0.41 -30.85
CA PRO A 18 -6.23 -1.35 -30.95
C PRO A 18 -4.89 -0.81 -30.44
N THR A 19 -4.72 0.51 -30.35
CA THR A 19 -3.52 1.16 -29.79
C THR A 19 -3.56 1.32 -28.28
N ALA A 20 -4.75 1.25 -27.66
CA ALA A 20 -4.91 1.46 -26.23
C ALA A 20 -4.57 0.22 -25.39
N PHE A 21 -4.57 -0.96 -26.01
CA PHE A 21 -4.42 -2.25 -25.33
C PHE A 21 -3.25 -3.09 -25.90
N PRO A 22 -2.01 -2.56 -25.91
CA PRO A 22 -0.86 -3.31 -26.38
C PRO A 22 -0.61 -4.61 -25.59
N GLU A 23 -1.04 -4.69 -24.34
CA GLU A 23 -0.98 -5.88 -23.49
C GLU A 23 -1.74 -7.06 -24.11
N HIS A 24 -2.91 -6.82 -24.70
CA HIS A 24 -3.73 -7.85 -25.33
C HIS A 24 -3.27 -8.16 -26.76
N VAL A 25 -2.88 -7.13 -27.53
CA VAL A 25 -2.44 -7.31 -28.93
C VAL A 25 -1.05 -7.94 -29.02
N LYS A 26 -0.11 -7.52 -28.15
CA LYS A 26 1.27 -8.01 -28.14
C LYS A 26 1.50 -9.14 -27.13
N GLN A 27 0.47 -9.56 -26.40
CA GLN A 27 0.54 -10.62 -25.38
C GLN A 27 1.61 -10.31 -24.32
N VAL A 28 1.61 -9.08 -23.82
CA VAL A 28 2.54 -8.60 -22.80
C VAL A 28 1.79 -8.53 -21.47
N PRO A 29 2.01 -9.49 -20.55
CA PRO A 29 1.30 -9.50 -19.27
C PRO A 29 1.83 -8.42 -18.32
N LEU A 30 0.91 -7.67 -17.69
CA LEU A 30 1.19 -6.74 -16.58
C LEU A 30 1.42 -7.46 -15.25
N THR A 31 0.85 -8.65 -15.06
CA THR A 31 1.05 -9.46 -13.83
C THR A 31 1.13 -10.94 -14.16
N PRO A 32 1.78 -11.76 -13.31
CA PRO A 32 1.78 -13.22 -13.45
C PRO A 32 0.36 -13.81 -13.47
N LYS A 33 -0.56 -13.22 -12.68
CA LYS A 33 -1.97 -13.64 -12.65
C LYS A 33 -2.63 -13.48 -14.02
N MET A 34 -2.43 -12.33 -14.67
CA MET A 34 -2.97 -12.10 -16.00
C MET A 34 -2.33 -12.99 -17.07
N ASP A 35 -1.03 -13.26 -16.97
CA ASP A 35 -0.32 -14.20 -17.87
C ASP A 35 -0.93 -15.61 -17.81
N LYS A 36 -1.30 -16.07 -16.61
CA LYS A 36 -1.96 -17.35 -16.35
C LYS A 36 -3.39 -17.38 -16.88
N GLU A 37 -4.16 -16.31 -16.64
CA GLU A 37 -5.57 -16.21 -17.06
C GLU A 37 -5.72 -16.07 -18.58
N GLN A 38 -4.81 -15.36 -19.24
CA GLN A 38 -4.85 -15.11 -20.69
C GLN A 38 -3.98 -16.09 -21.49
N GLY A 39 -3.20 -16.95 -20.82
CA GLY A 39 -2.43 -18.01 -21.46
C GLY A 39 -1.27 -17.51 -22.32
N PHE A 40 -0.64 -16.38 -21.99
CA PHE A 40 0.49 -15.87 -22.78
C PHE A 40 1.81 -16.61 -22.52
N HIS A 41 1.87 -17.34 -21.41
CA HIS A 41 2.98 -18.20 -21.02
C HIS A 41 4.34 -17.51 -20.97
N LYS A 42 4.40 -16.24 -20.54
CA LYS A 42 5.63 -15.44 -20.50
C LYS A 42 6.38 -15.52 -19.17
N TYR A 43 5.68 -15.77 -18.06
CA TYR A 43 6.30 -16.00 -16.77
C TYR A 43 6.69 -17.46 -16.61
N ALA A 44 7.95 -17.70 -16.23
CA ALA A 44 8.47 -19.04 -15.95
C ALA A 44 7.90 -19.63 -14.64
N LYS A 45 7.54 -18.77 -13.70
CA LYS A 45 6.92 -19.12 -12.41
C LYS A 45 5.75 -18.18 -12.14
N TYR A 46 4.59 -18.75 -11.82
CA TYR A 46 3.34 -18.01 -11.55
C TYR A 46 3.03 -17.90 -10.06
N ASP A 47 3.31 -18.97 -9.33
CA ASP A 47 2.98 -19.15 -7.93
C ASP A 47 4.28 -19.38 -7.14
N GLU A 48 4.38 -18.79 -5.96
CA GLU A 48 5.53 -18.97 -5.05
C GLU A 48 5.40 -20.32 -4.32
N SER A 49 6.54 -21.00 -4.11
CA SER A 49 6.54 -22.30 -3.43
C SER A 49 6.25 -22.12 -1.94
N LYS A 50 5.07 -22.57 -1.49
CA LYS A 50 4.76 -22.68 -0.06
C LYS A 50 5.64 -23.77 0.54
N GLY A 51 6.14 -23.55 1.76
CA GLY A 51 7.23 -24.31 2.37
C GLY A 51 7.05 -25.84 2.44
N PRO A 52 8.05 -26.57 2.98
CA PRO A 52 8.19 -28.02 2.81
C PRO A 52 7.14 -28.87 3.55
N PHE A 53 6.21 -28.27 4.30
CA PHE A 53 5.21 -29.02 5.06
C PHE A 53 3.99 -29.38 4.20
N PRO A 54 3.36 -30.54 4.45
CA PRO A 54 2.11 -30.90 3.76
C PRO A 54 0.99 -29.88 4.06
N PRO A 55 -0.05 -29.79 3.20
CA PRO A 55 -1.10 -28.78 3.29
C PRO A 55 -1.89 -28.78 4.61
N ALA A 56 -1.82 -29.87 5.39
CA ALA A 56 -2.35 -29.93 6.74
C ALA A 56 -1.69 -28.92 7.71
N PHE A 57 -0.49 -28.43 7.41
CA PHE A 57 0.25 -27.44 8.19
C PHE A 57 0.36 -26.11 7.43
N ASP A 58 -0.69 -25.74 6.68
CA ASP A 58 -0.72 -24.50 5.90
C ASP A 58 -0.41 -23.24 6.72
N PHE A 59 -0.78 -23.21 8.00
CA PHE A 59 -0.39 -22.12 8.92
C PHE A 59 1.13 -22.01 9.06
N ALA A 60 1.85 -23.13 9.21
CA ALA A 60 3.32 -23.13 9.31
C ALA A 60 3.98 -22.77 7.98
N ASN A 61 3.36 -23.13 6.85
CA ASN A 61 3.79 -22.75 5.50
C ASN A 61 3.50 -21.29 5.15
N GLN A 62 2.55 -20.63 5.82
CA GLN A 62 2.30 -19.19 5.69
C GLN A 62 3.23 -18.37 6.58
N LEU A 63 3.63 -18.90 7.74
CA LEU A 63 4.57 -18.23 8.65
C LEU A 63 6.02 -18.30 8.20
N LYS A 64 6.43 -19.43 7.61
CA LYS A 64 7.69 -19.53 6.88
C LYS A 64 7.42 -18.95 5.50
N LEU A 65 7.85 -17.72 5.26
CA LEU A 65 7.94 -17.17 3.91
C LEU A 65 8.35 -18.28 2.95
N THR A 66 7.58 -18.40 1.88
CA THR A 66 7.79 -19.30 0.74
C THR A 66 9.26 -19.64 0.56
N GLU A 67 9.57 -20.94 0.41
CA GLU A 67 10.96 -21.43 0.30
C GLU A 67 11.73 -20.63 -0.78
N GLU A 68 11.01 -20.13 -1.78
CA GLU A 68 11.49 -19.14 -2.74
C GLU A 68 10.47 -18.00 -2.96
N GLN A 69 10.63 -16.88 -2.25
CA GLN A 69 9.97 -15.62 -2.61
C GLN A 69 10.82 -14.90 -3.66
N VAL A 70 10.41 -14.94 -4.93
CA VAL A 70 11.17 -14.33 -6.04
C VAL A 70 11.03 -12.81 -6.01
N ASN A 71 9.85 -12.28 -5.65
CA ASN A 71 9.62 -10.84 -5.59
C ASN A 71 9.62 -10.36 -4.13
N GLN A 72 10.67 -9.64 -3.72
CA GLN A 72 10.78 -9.04 -2.39
C GLN A 72 10.55 -7.51 -2.40
N SER A 73 9.91 -7.00 -3.46
CA SER A 73 9.54 -5.60 -3.52
C SER A 73 8.51 -5.22 -2.46
N TYR A 74 8.48 -3.94 -2.11
CA TYR A 74 7.52 -3.39 -1.15
C TYR A 74 6.06 -3.66 -1.57
N GLU A 75 5.74 -3.45 -2.84
CA GLU A 75 4.39 -3.64 -3.40
C GLU A 75 3.92 -5.09 -3.29
N HIS A 76 4.83 -6.04 -3.46
CA HIS A 76 4.52 -7.44 -3.30
C HIS A 76 4.34 -7.82 -1.82
N GLN A 77 5.07 -7.18 -0.90
CA GLN A 77 4.95 -7.44 0.54
C GLN A 77 3.73 -6.78 1.20
N LEU A 78 3.22 -5.69 0.63
CA LEU A 78 2.10 -4.92 1.17
C LEU A 78 0.84 -5.78 1.47
N PRO A 79 0.30 -6.59 0.53
CA PRO A 79 -0.91 -7.38 0.76
C PRO A 79 -0.80 -8.41 1.88
N PHE A 80 0.42 -8.87 2.22
CA PHE A 80 0.63 -9.85 3.29
C PHE A 80 0.46 -9.24 4.69
N HIS A 81 0.63 -7.93 4.80
CA HIS A 81 0.64 -7.24 6.08
C HIS A 81 -0.42 -6.15 6.18
N MET A 82 -1.01 -5.73 5.07
CA MET A 82 -1.85 -4.53 4.98
C MET A 82 -2.92 -4.67 3.89
N ASN A 83 -3.99 -3.89 4.04
CA ASN A 83 -5.04 -3.77 3.03
C ASN A 83 -4.67 -2.68 2.00
N VAL A 84 -4.36 -3.08 0.77
CA VAL A 84 -3.87 -2.20 -0.30
C VAL A 84 -4.89 -1.12 -0.68
N ASP A 85 -6.17 -1.49 -0.74
CA ASP A 85 -7.27 -0.60 -1.15
C ASP A 85 -7.76 0.30 -0.01
N GLY A 86 -7.15 0.21 1.18
CA GLY A 86 -7.55 0.97 2.36
C GLY A 86 -8.74 0.38 3.12
N ASN A 87 -9.13 1.00 4.23
CA ASN A 87 -10.23 0.51 5.05
C ASN A 87 -11.59 0.71 4.38
N LYS A 88 -12.56 -0.16 4.71
CA LYS A 88 -13.93 -0.03 4.20
C LYS A 88 -14.56 1.27 4.70
N LYS A 89 -14.86 2.19 3.77
CA LYS A 89 -15.48 3.47 4.07
C LYS A 89 -16.91 3.31 4.59
N PRO A 90 -17.28 3.95 5.72
CA PRO A 90 -18.66 3.95 6.20
C PRO A 90 -19.55 4.80 5.30
N HIS A 91 -20.81 4.40 5.20
CA HIS A 91 -21.86 5.18 4.54
C HIS A 91 -22.67 5.94 5.59
N TYR A 92 -22.75 7.25 5.45
CA TYR A 92 -23.58 8.11 6.30
C TYR A 92 -24.79 8.58 5.52
N SER A 93 -25.96 8.60 6.17
CA SER A 93 -27.20 9.05 5.52
C SER A 93 -27.26 10.56 5.46
N THR A 94 -26.64 11.23 6.43
CA THR A 94 -26.67 12.69 6.58
C THR A 94 -25.29 13.27 6.91
N ASN A 95 -25.09 14.54 6.59
CA ASN A 95 -23.82 15.22 6.88
C ASN A 95 -23.57 15.44 8.37
N TRP A 96 -24.62 15.58 9.20
CA TRP A 96 -24.45 15.77 10.64
C TRP A 96 -23.96 14.50 11.31
N GLU A 97 -24.41 13.31 10.88
CA GLU A 97 -23.90 12.02 11.37
C GLU A 97 -22.39 11.91 11.11
N LYS A 98 -21.96 12.27 9.89
CA LYS A 98 -20.55 12.31 9.52
C LYS A 98 -19.77 13.31 10.39
N ALA A 99 -20.33 14.49 10.64
CA ALA A 99 -19.68 15.51 11.47
C ALA A 99 -19.54 15.07 12.93
N VAL A 100 -20.57 14.42 13.50
CA VAL A 100 -20.52 13.86 14.85
C VAL A 100 -19.51 12.71 14.92
N ALA A 101 -19.51 11.81 13.93
CA ALA A 101 -18.54 10.73 13.86
C ALA A 101 -17.11 11.26 13.75
N TYR A 102 -16.88 12.31 12.97
CA TYR A 102 -15.58 12.98 12.88
C TYR A 102 -15.17 13.61 14.22
N HIS A 103 -16.09 14.35 14.85
CA HIS A 103 -15.85 15.00 16.14
C HIS A 103 -15.48 14.01 17.25
N HIS A 104 -16.08 12.83 17.26
CA HIS A 104 -15.77 11.77 18.23
C HIS A 104 -14.62 10.85 17.79
N GLY A 105 -13.92 11.14 16.69
CA GLY A 105 -12.80 10.33 16.21
C GLY A 105 -13.20 8.94 15.68
N LEU A 106 -14.49 8.71 15.43
CA LEU A 106 -15.02 7.48 14.84
C LEU A 106 -14.94 7.49 13.31
N TYR A 107 -14.76 8.67 12.71
CA TYR A 107 -14.56 8.86 11.28
C TYR A 107 -13.30 9.70 11.04
N VAL A 108 -12.29 9.09 10.41
CA VAL A 108 -11.06 9.78 10.02
C VAL A 108 -10.89 9.58 8.51
N PRO A 109 -11.15 10.60 7.66
CA PRO A 109 -11.20 10.43 6.21
C PRO A 109 -9.91 9.84 5.62
N GLU A 110 -8.76 10.17 6.22
CA GLU A 110 -7.42 9.71 5.86
C GLU A 110 -7.26 8.20 6.02
N THR A 111 -8.04 7.55 6.89
CA THR A 111 -7.95 6.10 7.11
C THR A 111 -8.58 5.25 5.99
N TYR A 112 -9.30 5.88 5.08
CA TYR A 112 -10.00 5.24 3.97
C TYR A 112 -9.33 5.49 2.62
N THR A 113 -8.14 6.08 2.61
CA THR A 113 -7.34 6.23 1.39
C THR A 113 -6.61 4.93 1.06
N SER A 114 -6.21 4.78 -0.20
CA SER A 114 -5.36 3.66 -0.62
C SER A 114 -3.98 3.74 0.04
N THR A 115 -3.35 2.59 0.27
CA THR A 115 -1.99 2.56 0.80
C THR A 115 -1.01 3.24 -0.15
N LYS A 116 -0.05 3.99 0.40
CA LYS A 116 1.00 4.68 -0.35
C LYS A 116 1.92 3.68 -1.05
N THR A 117 2.37 4.03 -2.25
CA THR A 117 3.39 3.26 -2.96
C THR A 117 4.78 3.47 -2.37
N ALA A 118 5.76 2.64 -2.75
CA ALA A 118 7.13 2.81 -2.30
C ALA A 118 7.71 4.18 -2.71
N ASP A 119 7.35 4.66 -3.90
CA ASP A 119 7.83 5.95 -4.42
C ASP A 119 7.20 7.13 -3.68
N ASP A 120 5.90 7.07 -3.39
CA ASP A 120 5.23 8.10 -2.57
C ASP A 120 5.90 8.25 -1.20
N ILE A 121 6.27 7.11 -0.58
CA ILE A 121 6.97 7.09 0.70
C ILE A 121 8.37 7.72 0.57
N ARG A 122 9.13 7.36 -0.48
CA ARG A 122 10.47 7.92 -0.71
C ARG A 122 10.43 9.42 -0.91
N LEU A 123 9.48 9.92 -1.71
CA LEU A 123 9.28 11.34 -1.95
C LEU A 123 8.92 12.08 -0.65
N ALA A 124 7.96 11.55 0.10
CA ALA A 124 7.56 12.15 1.37
C ALA A 124 8.71 12.20 2.39
N VAL A 125 9.51 11.13 2.48
CA VAL A 125 10.66 11.05 3.39
C VAL A 125 11.78 11.99 2.95
N ALA A 126 12.05 12.10 1.65
CA ALA A 126 13.03 13.04 1.12
C ALA A 126 12.65 14.49 1.41
N ASP A 127 11.39 14.86 1.14
CA ASP A 127 10.86 16.20 1.44
C ASP A 127 10.91 16.54 2.93
N PHE A 128 10.61 15.56 3.79
CA PHE A 128 10.73 15.71 5.23
C PHE A 128 12.18 15.89 5.67
N SER A 129 13.08 15.03 5.19
CA SER A 129 14.52 15.08 5.47
C SER A 129 15.11 16.44 5.11
N ASP A 130 14.76 16.99 3.96
CA ASP A 130 15.22 18.31 3.52
C ASP A 130 14.75 19.43 4.45
N LYS A 131 13.51 19.35 4.95
CA LYS A 131 12.98 20.33 5.92
C LYS A 131 13.70 20.22 7.26
N VAL A 132 13.91 19.01 7.77
CA VAL A 132 14.64 18.78 9.03
C VAL A 132 16.09 19.27 8.91
N HIS A 133 16.75 18.98 7.79
CA HIS A 133 18.13 19.44 7.54
C HIS A 133 18.25 20.96 7.44
N LYS A 134 17.23 21.65 6.92
CA LYS A 134 17.19 23.11 6.84
C LYS A 134 16.90 23.75 8.19
N ASP A 135 16.03 23.16 9.00
CA ASP A 135 15.65 23.69 10.30
C ASP A 135 16.81 23.65 11.30
N SER A 136 17.41 22.48 11.48
CA SER A 136 18.45 22.27 12.50
C SER A 136 19.63 21.43 11.97
N PRO A 137 20.56 22.02 11.20
CA PRO A 137 21.64 21.27 10.55
C PRO A 137 22.60 20.56 11.51
N LYS A 138 22.80 21.13 12.71
CA LYS A 138 23.74 20.65 13.74
C LYS A 138 23.08 19.77 14.81
N ASP A 139 21.79 19.52 14.71
CA ASP A 139 21.09 18.64 15.63
C ASP A 139 21.56 17.18 15.43
N ALA A 140 21.93 16.51 16.51
CA ALA A 140 22.33 15.11 16.49
C ALA A 140 21.09 14.19 16.34
N CYS A 141 19.93 14.66 16.81
CA CYS A 141 18.71 13.86 16.89
C CYS A 141 17.91 13.81 15.58
N LYS A 142 18.21 14.69 14.62
CA LYS A 142 17.51 14.81 13.33
C LYS A 142 17.27 13.49 12.58
N TYR A 143 18.24 12.56 12.58
CA TYR A 143 18.08 11.29 11.86
C TYR A 143 17.11 10.33 12.56
N LEU A 144 16.99 10.42 13.90
CA LEU A 144 16.00 9.66 14.65
C LEU A 144 14.59 10.14 14.30
N GLN A 145 14.41 11.46 14.18
CA GLN A 145 13.15 12.05 13.73
C GLN A 145 12.78 11.63 12.29
N ILE A 146 13.77 11.59 11.38
CA ILE A 146 13.56 11.14 9.99
C ILE A 146 13.20 9.64 9.95
N GLU A 147 13.85 8.80 10.76
CA GLU A 147 13.55 7.36 10.80
C GLU A 147 12.20 7.04 11.46
N GLU A 148 11.77 7.83 12.45
CA GLU A 148 10.40 7.76 12.97
C GLU A 148 9.40 8.04 11.84
N PHE A 149 9.57 9.16 11.12
CA PHE A 149 8.69 9.54 10.01
C PHE A 149 8.68 8.49 8.89
N ARG A 150 9.86 7.96 8.53
CA ARG A 150 9.99 6.88 7.54
C ARG A 150 9.26 5.63 7.98
N CYS A 151 9.45 5.21 9.23
CA CYS A 151 8.80 4.04 9.79
C CYS A 151 7.27 4.17 9.73
N LEU A 152 6.74 5.33 10.13
CA LEU A 152 5.29 5.59 10.10
C LEU A 152 4.72 5.47 8.68
N ASN A 153 5.42 6.01 7.67
CA ASN A 153 4.97 5.93 6.29
C ASN A 153 5.07 4.50 5.72
N VAL A 154 6.14 3.76 6.01
CA VAL A 154 6.28 2.35 5.59
C VAL A 154 5.18 1.48 6.17
N TYR A 155 4.78 1.73 7.43
CA TYR A 155 3.68 1.02 8.09
C TYR A 155 2.30 1.63 7.87
N GLN A 156 2.17 2.54 6.90
CA GLN A 156 0.89 3.10 6.46
C GLN A 156 0.09 3.71 7.63
N TYR A 157 0.70 4.59 8.41
CA TYR A 157 0.09 5.19 9.61
C TYR A 157 -1.27 5.86 9.35
N GLU A 158 -1.52 6.34 8.13
CA GLU A 158 -2.81 6.94 7.73
C GLU A 158 -3.93 5.90 7.75
N THR A 159 -3.70 4.70 7.24
CA THR A 159 -4.71 3.63 7.21
C THR A 159 -4.71 2.78 8.47
N GLN A 160 -3.53 2.59 9.10
CA GLN A 160 -3.33 1.71 10.25
C GLN A 160 -2.47 2.35 11.35
N PRO A 161 -2.97 3.40 12.03
CA PRO A 161 -2.19 4.16 13.00
C PRO A 161 -1.71 3.30 14.17
N GLN A 162 -2.53 2.35 14.63
CA GLN A 162 -2.18 1.49 15.77
C GLN A 162 -1.02 0.52 15.46
N VAL A 163 -0.99 -0.02 14.25
CA VAL A 163 0.09 -0.94 13.81
C VAL A 163 1.38 -0.15 13.62
N ALA A 164 1.29 1.00 12.95
CA ALA A 164 2.44 1.88 12.75
C ALA A 164 3.03 2.36 14.09
N ALA A 165 2.20 2.87 15.00
CA ALA A 165 2.64 3.30 16.33
C ALA A 165 3.37 2.18 17.08
N LYS A 166 2.82 0.96 17.11
CA LYS A 166 3.46 -0.18 17.78
C LYS A 166 4.85 -0.53 17.22
N LYS A 167 5.07 -0.32 15.91
CA LYS A 167 6.36 -0.61 15.26
C LYS A 167 7.36 0.54 15.39
N CYS A 168 6.87 1.77 15.39
CA CYS A 168 7.70 2.97 15.30
C CYS A 168 7.98 3.65 16.64
N MET A 169 7.27 3.27 17.71
CA MET A 169 7.45 3.81 19.07
C MET A 169 8.91 3.80 19.55
N LYS A 170 9.70 2.83 19.09
CA LYS A 170 11.13 2.74 19.42
C LYS A 170 11.92 3.97 18.97
N TRP A 171 11.62 4.53 17.81
CA TRP A 171 12.35 5.67 17.26
C TRP A 171 12.00 6.95 18.00
N TRP A 172 10.73 7.08 18.39
CA TRP A 172 10.29 8.16 19.25
C TRP A 172 10.97 8.11 20.62
N ASP A 173 11.09 6.93 21.24
CA ASP A 173 11.77 6.78 22.52
C ASP A 173 13.26 7.16 22.43
N GLU A 174 13.96 6.72 21.38
CA GLU A 174 15.36 7.12 21.13
C GLU A 174 15.50 8.61 20.84
N LEU A 175 14.56 9.21 20.09
CA LEU A 175 14.53 10.65 19.84
C LEU A 175 14.44 11.42 21.15
N ARG A 176 13.53 11.03 22.06
CA ARG A 176 13.37 11.68 23.38
C ARG A 176 14.60 11.56 24.25
N LYS A 177 15.31 10.43 24.21
CA LYS A 177 16.60 10.27 24.91
C LYS A 177 17.68 11.17 24.32
N CYS A 178 17.77 11.23 22.99
CA CYS A 178 18.73 12.08 22.32
C CYS A 178 18.51 13.57 22.63
N GLU A 179 17.24 14.02 22.64
CA GLU A 179 16.88 15.39 23.01
C GLU A 179 17.32 15.72 24.44
N TRP A 180 17.20 14.76 25.36
CA TRP A 180 17.69 14.90 26.73
C TRP A 180 19.22 14.96 26.80
N ASP A 181 19.92 14.13 26.03
CA ASP A 181 21.38 14.07 26.01
C ASP A 181 22.03 15.30 25.35
N GLN A 182 21.31 15.98 24.45
CA GLN A 182 21.77 17.18 23.75
C GLN A 182 21.50 18.48 24.52
N ALA A 183 20.57 18.46 25.49
CA ALA A 183 20.17 19.60 26.31
C ALA A 183 21.23 19.94 27.38
#